data_AF-A0A1Q7ZLQ9-F1
#
_entry.id   AF-A0A1Q7ZLQ9-F1
#
_cell.length_a   1.000
_cell.length_b   1.000
_cell.length_c   1.000
_cell.angle_alpha   90.00
_cell.angle_beta   90.00
_cell.angle_gamma   90.00
#
_symmetry.space_group_name_H-M   'P 1'
#
loop_
_entity.id
_entity.type
_entity.pdbx_description
1 polymer ?
#
loop_
_entity_poly.entity_id
_entity_poly.type
_entity_poly.pdbx_seq_one_letter_code
_entity_poly.pdbx_strand_id
1 'polypeptide(L)'
;MSIKNEVKRNYGPALKLAIISMILCGLVFPLAVTGFAQVLLRDQANGSVAHLSGNNGRAVGSYLIAQNFSQPFFFHSRNVTLSASGVDPDITVEDALFQTQRISLVTNITQSELYSLVSQNVERTLRVFGDPYVNVVRMNLALIQAYQSIYQKLDPALFSQ
;
A
#
# COMPACT_ATOMS: atom_id res chain seq x y z
N MET A 1 56.53 -7.55 30.15
CA MET A 1 55.06 -7.34 30.13
C MET A 1 54.46 -8.34 29.16
N SER A 2 53.45 -9.14 29.56
CA SER A 2 52.97 -10.28 28.76
C SER A 2 52.00 -9.82 27.66
N ILE A 3 52.35 -10.11 26.40
CA ILE A 3 51.56 -9.75 25.19
C ILE A 3 50.09 -10.21 25.32
N LYS A 4 49.83 -11.36 25.96
CA LYS A 4 48.46 -11.87 26.21
C LYS A 4 47.62 -10.91 27.07
N ASN A 5 48.23 -10.25 28.05
CA ASN A 5 47.54 -9.31 28.94
C ASN A 5 47.23 -7.98 28.23
N GLU A 6 48.07 -7.59 27.27
CA GLU A 6 47.90 -6.38 26.47
C GLU A 6 46.82 -6.55 25.39
N VAL A 7 46.81 -7.70 24.71
CA VAL A 7 45.74 -8.10 23.78
C VAL A 7 44.39 -8.15 24.50
N LYS A 8 44.32 -8.77 25.68
CA LYS A 8 43.08 -8.85 26.47
C LYS A 8 42.61 -7.47 26.96
N ARG A 9 43.53 -6.58 27.32
CA ARG A 9 43.24 -5.21 27.78
C ARG A 9 42.71 -4.31 26.66
N ASN A 10 43.19 -4.48 25.42
CA ASN A 10 42.84 -3.61 24.30
C ASN A 10 41.66 -4.13 23.45
N TYR A 11 41.61 -5.45 23.16
CA TYR A 11 40.55 -6.02 22.30
C TYR A 11 39.31 -6.47 23.07
N GLY A 12 39.43 -6.71 24.38
CA GLY A 12 38.30 -7.10 25.24
C GLY A 12 37.17 -6.05 25.26
N PRO A 13 37.45 -4.75 25.49
CA PRO A 13 36.44 -3.69 25.44
C PRO A 13 35.81 -3.55 24.05
N ALA A 14 36.59 -3.65 22.97
CA ALA A 14 36.09 -3.57 21.60
C ALA A 14 35.08 -4.68 21.29
N LEU A 15 35.40 -5.93 21.67
CA LEU A 15 34.48 -7.06 21.48
C LEU A 15 33.20 -6.89 22.29
N LYS A 16 33.29 -6.40 23.53
CA LYS A 16 32.10 -6.12 24.36
C LYS A 16 31.22 -5.05 23.74
N LEU A 17 31.81 -3.94 23.29
CA LEU A 17 31.07 -2.87 22.61
C LEU A 17 30.43 -3.37 21.32
N ALA A 18 31.11 -4.22 20.55
CA ALA A 18 30.56 -4.83 19.35
C ALA A 18 29.34 -5.71 19.67
N ILE A 19 29.42 -6.56 20.70
CA ILE A 19 28.30 -7.41 21.14
C ILE A 19 27.14 -6.56 21.65
N ILE A 20 27.42 -5.55 22.48
CA ILE A 20 26.40 -4.62 22.99
C ILE A 20 25.71 -3.91 21.83
N SER A 21 26.48 -3.39 20.88
CA SER A 21 25.95 -2.72 19.69
C SER A 21 25.12 -3.67 18.82
N MET A 22 25.56 -4.92 18.66
CA MET A 22 24.83 -5.94 17.89
C MET A 22 23.50 -6.28 18.55
N ILE A 23 23.47 -6.46 19.87
CA ILE A 23 22.23 -6.75 20.60
C ILE A 23 21.31 -5.53 20.59
N LEU A 24 21.86 -4.33 20.80
CA LEU A 24 21.08 -3.10 20.85
C LEU A 24 20.44 -2.81 19.49
N CYS A 25 21.23 -2.79 18.41
CA CYS A 25 20.74 -2.44 17.08
C CYS A 25 20.05 -3.61 16.35
N GLY A 26 20.46 -4.85 16.63
CA GLY A 26 19.96 -6.04 15.95
C GLY A 26 18.76 -6.70 16.62
N LEU A 27 18.51 -6.43 17.91
CA LEU A 27 17.43 -7.06 18.66
C LEU A 27 16.57 -6.05 19.43
N VAL A 28 17.19 -5.25 20.31
CA VAL A 28 16.42 -4.34 21.17
C VAL A 28 15.71 -3.26 20.34
N PHE A 29 16.42 -2.61 19.43
CA PHE A 29 15.87 -1.57 18.58
C PHE A 29 14.74 -2.05 17.67
N PRO A 30 14.89 -3.10 16.84
CA PRO A 30 13.81 -3.55 15.97
C PRO A 30 12.59 -4.04 16.75
N LEU A 31 12.77 -4.72 17.89
CA LEU A 31 11.66 -5.16 18.74
C LEU A 31 10.93 -3.98 19.37
N ALA A 32 11.66 -2.97 19.86
CA ALA A 32 11.05 -1.77 20.43
C ALA A 32 10.24 -1.01 19.38
N VAL A 33 10.81 -0.76 18.19
CA VAL A 33 10.13 -0.06 17.09
C VAL A 33 8.93 -0.86 16.59
N THR A 34 9.07 -2.17 16.42
CA THR A 34 7.96 -3.04 15.97
C THR A 34 6.84 -3.10 17.00
N GLY A 35 7.17 -3.29 18.28
CA GLY A 35 6.19 -3.30 19.36
C GLY A 35 5.43 -1.97 19.44
N PHE A 36 6.14 -0.85 19.34
CA PHE A 36 5.53 0.48 19.30
C PHE A 36 4.61 0.66 18.08
N ALA A 37 5.08 0.27 16.90
CA ALA A 37 4.30 0.35 15.66
C ALA A 37 3.04 -0.53 15.70
N GLN A 38 3.11 -1.74 16.27
CA GLN A 38 1.95 -2.63 16.41
C GLN A 38 0.89 -2.10 17.38
N VAL A 39 1.30 -1.32 18.39
CA VAL A 39 0.36 -0.71 19.35
C VAL A 39 -0.35 0.51 18.77
N LEU A 40 0.39 1.40 18.10
CA LEU A 40 -0.18 2.67 17.64
C LEU A 40 -0.67 2.66 16.18
N LEU A 41 -0.03 1.89 15.32
CA LEU A 41 -0.18 1.95 13.86
C LEU A 41 -0.30 0.54 13.26
N ARG A 42 -1.18 -0.29 13.84
CA ARG A 42 -1.31 -1.71 13.50
C ARG A 42 -1.57 -1.94 12.02
N ASP A 43 -2.41 -1.13 11.38
CA ASP A 43 -2.74 -1.30 9.97
C ASP A 43 -1.54 -0.98 9.06
N GLN A 44 -0.73 0.02 9.39
CA GLN A 44 0.48 0.36 8.64
C GLN A 44 1.62 -0.63 8.92
N ALA A 45 1.78 -1.06 10.18
CA ALA A 45 2.80 -2.02 10.60
C ALA A 45 2.61 -3.40 9.94
N ASN A 46 1.36 -3.77 9.63
CA ASN A 46 1.02 -5.01 8.93
C ASN A 46 0.90 -4.82 7.40
N GLY A 47 1.36 -3.69 6.85
CA GLY A 47 1.47 -3.47 5.40
C GLY A 47 0.23 -2.90 4.72
N SER A 48 -0.71 -2.33 5.47
CA SER A 48 -1.92 -1.65 4.95
C SER A 48 -2.70 -2.53 3.98
N VAL A 49 -3.14 -3.69 4.49
CA VAL A 49 -3.82 -4.73 3.71
C VAL A 49 -5.15 -4.20 3.16
N ALA A 50 -5.37 -4.46 1.87
CA ALA A 50 -6.59 -4.14 1.16
C ALA A 50 -7.58 -5.31 1.30
N HIS A 51 -8.80 -5.02 1.74
CA HIS A 51 -9.84 -6.02 1.98
C HIS A 51 -11.02 -5.82 1.04
N LEU A 52 -11.48 -6.88 0.40
CA LEU A 52 -12.77 -6.87 -0.30
C LEU A 52 -13.89 -7.04 0.72
N SER A 53 -14.80 -6.07 0.76
CA SER A 53 -15.97 -6.04 1.65
C SER A 53 -17.10 -6.98 1.17
N GLY A 54 -16.75 -8.20 0.73
CA GLY A 54 -17.68 -9.30 0.51
C GLY A 54 -17.84 -10.17 1.77
N ASN A 55 -18.53 -11.32 1.66
CA ASN A 55 -18.98 -12.15 2.79
C ASN A 55 -17.90 -12.60 3.81
N ASN A 56 -16.59 -12.47 3.53
CA ASN A 56 -15.53 -12.97 4.40
C ASN A 56 -14.33 -12.01 4.61
N GLY A 57 -14.39 -10.73 4.20
CA GLY A 57 -13.29 -9.77 4.42
C GLY A 57 -11.93 -10.17 3.82
N ARG A 58 -11.96 -10.83 2.65
CA ARG A 58 -10.80 -11.45 2.02
C ARG A 58 -9.70 -10.41 1.71
N ALA A 59 -8.48 -10.69 2.13
CA ALA A 59 -7.30 -9.88 1.82
C ALA A 59 -6.96 -10.04 0.33
N VAL A 60 -6.92 -8.92 -0.41
CA VAL A 60 -6.67 -8.88 -1.86
C VAL A 60 -5.41 -8.13 -2.26
N GLY A 61 -4.61 -7.72 -1.28
CA GLY A 61 -3.31 -7.09 -1.51
C GLY A 61 -3.04 -6.00 -0.49
N SER A 62 -2.31 -4.96 -0.90
CA SER A 62 -1.97 -3.80 -0.08
C SER A 62 -2.32 -2.52 -0.83
N TYR A 63 -2.71 -1.48 -0.10
CA TYR A 63 -2.88 -0.13 -0.67
C TYR A 63 -1.55 0.51 -1.10
N LEU A 64 -0.42 -0.01 -0.63
CA LEU A 64 0.92 0.54 -0.88
C LEU A 64 1.58 -0.03 -2.15
N ILE A 65 0.94 -0.99 -2.82
CA ILE A 65 1.51 -1.70 -3.96
C ILE A 65 0.55 -1.61 -5.14
N ALA A 66 1.05 -1.16 -6.28
CA ALA A 66 0.31 -1.20 -7.54
C ALA A 66 -0.05 -2.64 -7.92
N GLN A 67 -1.32 -2.87 -8.22
CA GLN A 67 -1.78 -4.12 -8.80
C GLN A 67 -1.99 -3.96 -10.30
N ASN A 68 -1.80 -5.06 -11.03
CA ASN A 68 -2.04 -5.08 -12.48
C ASN A 68 -3.54 -5.25 -12.75
N PHE A 69 -4.24 -4.14 -12.95
CA PHE A 69 -5.61 -4.14 -13.46
C PHE A 69 -5.56 -3.99 -14.99
N SER A 70 -5.82 -5.08 -15.72
CA SER A 70 -5.85 -5.07 -17.19
C SER A 70 -7.25 -4.93 -17.78
N GLN A 71 -8.28 -5.15 -16.97
CA GLN A 71 -9.67 -5.18 -17.45
C GLN A 71 -10.22 -3.78 -17.73
N PRO A 72 -11.01 -3.60 -18.80
CA PRO A 72 -11.48 -2.28 -19.26
C PRO A 72 -12.59 -1.68 -18.39
N PHE A 73 -13.04 -2.37 -17.35
CA PHE A 73 -13.98 -1.84 -16.35
C PHE A 73 -13.28 -1.35 -15.07
N PHE A 74 -11.98 -1.59 -14.89
CA PHE A 74 -11.21 -1.07 -13.74
C PHE A 74 -10.42 0.19 -14.07
N PHE A 75 -10.08 0.97 -13.04
CA PHE A 75 -9.04 1.99 -13.11
C PHE A 75 -7.66 1.31 -13.20
N HIS A 76 -6.79 1.88 -14.02
CA HIS A 76 -5.44 1.39 -14.29
C HIS A 76 -4.42 2.35 -13.68
N SER A 77 -3.39 1.78 -13.07
CA SER A 77 -2.22 2.49 -12.57
C SER A 77 -1.28 2.87 -13.70
N ARG A 78 -0.28 3.71 -13.38
CA ARG A 78 0.78 4.05 -14.34
C ARG A 78 1.55 2.79 -14.74
N ASN A 79 2.06 2.80 -15.96
CA ASN A 79 2.92 1.72 -16.43
C ASN A 79 4.15 1.59 -15.51
N VAL A 80 4.43 0.37 -15.07
CA VAL A 80 5.57 0.02 -14.19
C VAL A 80 6.91 0.52 -14.73
N THR A 81 7.07 0.60 -16.05
CA THR A 81 8.31 1.09 -16.69
C THR A 81 8.47 2.61 -16.59
N LEU A 82 7.39 3.34 -16.31
CA LEU A 82 7.34 4.81 -16.24
C LEU A 82 7.31 5.35 -14.80
N SER A 83 7.32 4.47 -13.80
CA SER A 83 7.39 4.84 -12.38
C SER A 83 8.77 4.54 -11.80
N ALA A 84 9.33 5.48 -11.04
CA ALA A 84 10.65 5.32 -10.42
C ALA A 84 10.72 4.11 -9.46
N SER A 85 9.60 3.76 -8.81
CA SER A 85 9.50 2.58 -7.94
C SER A 85 9.03 1.33 -8.68
N GLY A 86 8.44 1.47 -9.87
CA GLY A 86 7.83 0.37 -10.62
C GLY A 86 6.57 -0.26 -9.99
N VAL A 87 6.14 0.21 -8.82
CA VAL A 87 4.99 -0.34 -8.06
C VAL A 87 4.10 0.75 -7.48
N ASP A 88 4.10 1.94 -8.09
CA ASP A 88 3.33 3.10 -7.62
C ASP A 88 1.82 2.91 -7.81
N PRO A 89 1.04 2.79 -6.72
CA PRO A 89 -0.40 2.57 -6.79
C PRO A 89 -1.18 3.85 -7.10
N ASP A 90 -0.52 5.02 -7.07
CA ASP A 90 -1.17 6.31 -7.12
C ASP A 90 -1.16 6.90 -8.54
N ILE A 91 -2.26 7.53 -8.92
CA ILE A 91 -2.40 8.28 -10.17
C ILE A 91 -2.87 9.70 -9.88
N THR A 92 -2.65 10.61 -10.83
CA THR A 92 -3.18 11.97 -10.69
C THR A 92 -4.71 11.93 -10.74
N VAL A 93 -5.36 12.92 -10.10
CA VAL A 93 -6.82 13.05 -10.16
C VAL A 93 -7.28 13.18 -11.62
N GLU A 94 -6.53 13.93 -12.42
CA GLU A 94 -6.82 14.14 -13.84
C GLU A 94 -6.76 12.82 -14.63
N ASP A 95 -5.74 11.99 -14.41
CA ASP A 95 -5.63 10.67 -15.05
C ASP A 95 -6.80 9.76 -14.65
N ALA A 96 -7.24 9.82 -13.40
CA ALA A 96 -8.42 9.07 -12.95
C ALA A 96 -9.68 9.53 -13.69
N LEU A 97 -9.88 10.86 -13.81
CA LEU A 97 -11.03 11.44 -14.51
C LEU A 97 -11.05 11.08 -16.00
N PHE A 98 -9.90 11.03 -16.68
CA PHE A 98 -9.82 10.60 -18.08
C PHE A 98 -10.26 9.14 -18.28
N GLN A 99 -10.02 8.27 -17.30
CA GLN A 99 -10.39 6.86 -17.40
C GLN A 99 -11.89 6.60 -17.20
N THR A 100 -12.64 7.52 -16.59
CA THR A 100 -14.07 7.31 -16.29
C THR A 100 -14.89 7.12 -17.56
N GLN A 101 -14.53 7.77 -18.67
CA GLN A 101 -15.22 7.63 -19.94
C GLN A 101 -15.19 6.17 -20.42
N ARG A 102 -14.01 5.54 -20.40
CA ARG A 102 -13.84 4.12 -20.75
C ARG A 102 -14.68 3.22 -19.85
N ILE A 103 -14.60 3.43 -18.54
CA ILE A 103 -15.29 2.59 -17.55
C ILE A 103 -16.80 2.73 -17.71
N SER A 104 -17.31 3.95 -17.91
CA SER A 104 -18.72 4.24 -18.13
C SER A 104 -19.29 3.47 -19.33
N LEU A 105 -18.56 3.44 -20.46
CA LEU A 105 -18.97 2.73 -21.67
C LEU A 105 -19.10 1.21 -21.48
N VAL A 106 -18.27 0.61 -20.62
CA VAL A 106 -18.25 -0.86 -20.40
C VAL A 106 -19.22 -1.28 -19.30
N THR A 107 -19.36 -0.46 -18.25
CA THR A 107 -20.14 -0.80 -17.05
C THR A 107 -21.56 -0.26 -17.06
N ASN A 108 -21.90 0.65 -17.99
CA ASN A 108 -23.13 1.46 -18.01
C ASN A 108 -23.33 2.36 -16.77
N ILE A 109 -22.30 2.58 -15.96
CA ILE A 109 -22.32 3.57 -14.87
C ILE A 109 -22.19 4.96 -15.49
N THR A 110 -22.93 5.95 -14.99
CA THR A 110 -22.87 7.31 -15.55
C THR A 110 -21.54 7.99 -15.22
N GLN A 111 -21.03 8.84 -16.12
CA GLN A 111 -19.78 9.57 -15.87
C GLN A 111 -19.88 10.49 -14.64
N SER A 112 -21.04 11.09 -14.38
CA SER A 112 -21.28 11.93 -13.20
C SER A 112 -21.12 11.18 -11.89
N GLU A 113 -21.59 9.93 -11.84
CA GLU A 113 -21.41 9.07 -10.67
C GLU A 113 -19.95 8.69 -10.48
N LEU A 114 -19.25 8.32 -11.57
CA LEU A 114 -17.82 8.00 -11.51
C LEU A 114 -16.98 9.21 -11.07
N TYR A 115 -17.29 10.42 -11.54
CA TYR A 115 -16.63 11.65 -11.09
C TYR A 115 -16.85 11.90 -9.60
N SER A 116 -18.08 11.68 -9.12
CA SER A 116 -18.40 11.81 -7.70
C SER A 116 -17.59 10.79 -6.89
N LEU A 117 -17.49 9.55 -7.36
CA LEU A 117 -16.72 8.51 -6.70
C LEU A 117 -15.20 8.82 -6.68
N VAL A 118 -14.65 9.33 -7.78
CA VAL A 118 -13.25 9.78 -7.83
C VAL A 118 -13.02 10.89 -6.81
N SER A 119 -13.89 11.90 -6.79
CA SER A 119 -13.76 13.04 -5.86
C SER A 119 -13.79 12.65 -4.38
N GLN A 120 -14.53 11.59 -4.02
CA GLN A 120 -14.60 11.04 -2.66
C GLN A 120 -13.33 10.26 -2.26
N ASN A 121 -12.57 9.77 -3.23
CA ASN A 121 -11.36 8.96 -3.01
C ASN A 121 -10.07 9.75 -3.32
N VAL A 122 -10.15 11.08 -3.42
CA VAL A 122 -8.95 11.93 -3.54
C VAL A 122 -8.24 12.02 -2.20
N GLU A 123 -6.96 11.67 -2.20
CA GLU A 123 -6.07 11.73 -1.05
C GLU A 123 -5.06 12.87 -1.20
N ARG A 124 -4.53 13.34 -0.07
CA ARG A 124 -3.47 14.35 0.00
C ARG A 124 -2.51 14.02 1.11
N THR A 125 -1.21 14.11 0.81
CA THR A 125 -0.17 13.94 1.81
C THR A 125 -0.23 15.09 2.81
N LEU A 126 -0.52 14.78 4.07
CA LEU A 126 -0.47 15.77 5.16
C LEU A 126 -1.25 17.08 4.91
N ARG A 127 -2.40 17.07 4.23
CA ARG A 127 -3.28 18.24 3.89
C ARG A 127 -2.63 19.47 3.20
N VAL A 128 -1.32 19.67 3.29
CA VAL A 128 -0.55 20.86 2.91
C VAL A 128 0.62 20.50 1.98
N PHE A 129 0.97 19.22 1.88
CA PHE A 129 2.13 18.76 1.11
C PHE A 129 1.72 17.88 -0.06
N GLY A 130 2.35 18.09 -1.21
CA GLY A 130 2.13 17.28 -2.40
C GLY A 130 0.81 17.56 -3.11
N ASP A 131 0.73 17.08 -4.34
CA ASP A 131 -0.44 17.19 -5.19
C ASP A 131 -1.50 16.14 -4.78
N PRO A 132 -2.80 16.45 -4.97
CA PRO A 132 -3.85 15.47 -4.77
C PRO A 132 -3.69 14.28 -5.71
N TYR A 133 -3.91 13.09 -5.19
CA TYR A 133 -3.77 11.84 -5.93
C TYR A 133 -4.93 10.89 -5.63
N VAL A 134 -5.04 9.83 -6.42
CA VAL A 134 -6.02 8.76 -6.25
C VAL A 134 -5.28 7.44 -6.21
N ASN A 135 -5.49 6.67 -5.14
CA ASN A 135 -4.96 5.32 -5.04
C ASN A 135 -5.82 4.35 -5.86
N VAL A 136 -5.24 3.68 -6.85
CA VAL A 136 -5.98 2.83 -7.80
C VAL A 136 -6.61 1.62 -7.13
N VAL A 137 -5.91 0.98 -6.19
CA VAL A 137 -6.43 -0.19 -5.46
C VAL A 137 -7.65 0.22 -4.64
N ARG A 138 -7.54 1.31 -3.86
CA ARG A 138 -8.65 1.85 -3.07
C ARG A 138 -9.82 2.25 -3.95
N MET A 139 -9.55 2.93 -5.06
CA MET A 139 -10.58 3.37 -6.01
C MET A 139 -11.34 2.17 -6.61
N ASN A 140 -10.63 1.13 -7.04
CA ASN A 140 -11.26 -0.07 -7.59
C ASN A 140 -12.06 -0.84 -6.53
N LEU A 141 -11.59 -0.89 -5.27
CA LEU A 141 -12.38 -1.48 -4.18
C LEU A 141 -13.66 -0.68 -3.88
N ALA A 142 -13.58 0.65 -3.85
CA ALA A 142 -14.74 1.51 -3.68
C ALA A 142 -15.76 1.33 -4.83
N LEU A 143 -15.25 1.16 -6.06
CA LEU A 143 -16.06 0.92 -7.25
C LEU A 143 -16.78 -0.44 -7.19
N ILE A 144 -16.07 -1.50 -6.81
CA ILE A 144 -16.65 -2.84 -6.62
C ILE A 144 -17.72 -2.81 -5.52
N GLN A 145 -17.46 -2.08 -4.42
CA GLN A 145 -18.39 -1.97 -3.29
C GLN A 145 -19.65 -1.16 -3.65
N ALA A 146 -19.49 -0.05 -4.35
CA ALA A 146 -20.61 0.80 -4.76
C ALA A 146 -21.51 0.13 -5.82
N TYR A 147 -20.93 -0.65 -6.73
CA TYR A 147 -21.62 -1.24 -7.88
C TYR A 147 -21.57 -2.78 -7.90
N GLN A 148 -21.71 -3.39 -6.73
CA GLN A 148 -21.55 -4.84 -6.55
C GLN A 148 -22.31 -5.70 -7.57
N SER A 149 -23.55 -5.32 -7.91
CA SER A 149 -24.40 -6.06 -8.86
C SER A 149 -23.88 -6.05 -10.30
N ILE A 150 -23.17 -5.00 -10.71
CA ILE A 150 -22.56 -4.88 -12.03
C ILE A 150 -21.28 -5.72 -12.07
N TYR A 151 -20.42 -5.56 -11.07
CA TYR A 151 -19.14 -6.28 -11.00
C TYR A 151 -19.31 -7.77 -10.80
N GLN A 152 -20.35 -8.21 -10.09
CA GLN A 152 -20.66 -9.64 -9.95
C GLN A 152 -21.04 -10.29 -11.29
N LYS A 153 -21.64 -9.52 -12.22
CA LYS A 153 -21.96 -10.01 -13.57
C LYS A 153 -20.76 -10.00 -14.50
N LEU A 154 -19.89 -8.99 -14.36
CA LEU A 154 -18.70 -8.82 -15.19
C LEU A 154 -17.59 -9.83 -14.83
N ASP A 155 -17.35 -10.03 -13.54
CA ASP A 155 -16.36 -10.97 -13.04
C ASP A 155 -16.87 -11.64 -11.74
N PRO A 156 -17.56 -12.79 -11.88
CA PRO A 156 -18.03 -13.56 -10.73
C PRO A 156 -16.91 -14.04 -9.80
N ALA A 157 -15.68 -14.18 -10.30
CA ALA A 157 -14.55 -14.67 -9.51
C ALA A 157 -14.15 -13.68 -8.40
N LEU A 158 -14.44 -12.38 -8.56
CA LEU A 158 -14.22 -11.37 -7.52
C LEU A 158 -15.00 -11.70 -6.23
N PHE A 159 -16.15 -12.36 -6.35
CA PHE A 159 -17.04 -12.67 -5.24
C PHE A 159 -17.13 -14.15 -4.89
N SER A 160 -16.56 -15.03 -5.73
CA SER A 160 -16.38 -16.45 -5.40
C SER A 160 -15.34 -16.59 -4.29
N GLN A 161 -15.60 -17.49 -3.33
CA GLN A 161 -14.62 -17.85 -2.28
C GLN A 161 -13.44 -18.60 -2.88
#